data_AF-A0A960PSX0-F1
#
_entry.id   AF-A0A960PSX0-F1
#
_cell.length_a   1.000
_cell.length_b   1.000
_cell.length_c   1.000
_cell.angle_alpha   90.00
_cell.angle_beta   90.00
_cell.angle_gamma   90.00
#
_symmetry.space_group_name_H-M   'P 1'
#
loop_
_entity.id
_entity.type
_entity.pdbx_description
1 polymer ?
#
loop_
_entity_poly.entity_id
_entity_poly.type
_entity_poly.pdbx_seq_one_letter_code
_entity_poly.pdbx_strand_id
1 'polypeptide(L)'
;MRAKGHQGERLGNAHRRSRPLVSWLLASLAWISPALLATPAEDLPVDPGRALAQWRWIGLKTVIDAPCPAPGFPWETRHLFGKTDADWPLVPPRLRPFCLYQLASPGPATAVHTGMLAALGLARVEPDAVALTLQALGLAQTLSQGLEARFLNQAGALDLLPLGSGPPTRLAIVDTSPDPDANPLGEPESSVHGATLKRLAEALLCDSQNHCLAQVTPRLALAYLSFDPELREASQRDVEHGGHLGFLAELAEAIYREIRAWELDGLGRPLVLNLSVGWDGALFGGLEAAVAAMPPAVQAVYQALEHAACQGAVAVAAAGNRDGSRDLRPGPLLPAAWESRPRSCQLSGRSYQPLIFAAAGITGDGQPLANALPASRPPLAAYADHATVTGGPPGSRATLTGSSVAALITSAAAAALWHHVPDADGPELMDLLHAAGDALPRTTDFRCQDPGSLGCPDHPTSRGLESRRISLCNTLARACTATLCRQLSCSPWDLSLPLLPLPGGSPGQPPLSALDLTAQATPEDLCGGLAPRYDPQAGEPPHPRPPPPDTRAPPPPPAPPPPRPGPPPHPFFQRPRP
;
A
#
# COMPACT_ATOMS: atom_id res chain seq x y z
N MET A 1 -54.97 36.12 -0.05
CA MET A 1 -54.72 37.49 -0.58
C MET A 1 -53.83 37.37 -1.81
N ARG A 2 -54.31 37.88 -2.98
CA ARG A 2 -53.66 38.15 -4.30
C ARG A 2 -52.60 37.13 -4.79
N ALA A 3 -52.74 36.27 -5.79
CA ALA A 3 -53.42 36.23 -7.12
C ALA A 3 -52.89 37.17 -8.23
N LYS A 4 -52.62 36.53 -9.39
CA LYS A 4 -52.33 37.00 -10.78
C LYS A 4 -50.85 37.32 -11.09
N GLY A 5 -50.20 36.83 -12.15
CA GLY A 5 -50.61 36.14 -13.38
C GLY A 5 -50.27 36.99 -14.62
N HIS A 6 -49.51 36.45 -15.58
CA HIS A 6 -49.69 36.74 -17.01
C HIS A 6 -48.90 35.79 -17.94
N GLN A 7 -49.64 35.21 -18.87
CA GLN A 7 -49.22 34.55 -20.13
C GLN A 7 -48.84 35.60 -21.19
N GLY A 8 -48.12 35.19 -22.23
CA GLY A 8 -48.08 35.90 -23.52
C GLY A 8 -47.07 35.35 -24.51
N GLU A 9 -47.55 34.53 -25.45
CA GLU A 9 -46.87 33.91 -26.59
C GLU A 9 -46.30 34.91 -27.61
N ARG A 10 -45.32 34.48 -28.44
CA ARG A 10 -45.35 34.66 -29.91
C ARG A 10 -44.30 33.82 -30.67
N LEU A 11 -44.82 33.10 -31.66
CA LEU A 11 -44.13 32.37 -32.75
C LEU A 11 -43.45 33.32 -33.75
N GLY A 12 -42.40 32.85 -34.43
CA GLY A 12 -41.78 33.58 -35.54
C GLY A 12 -40.69 32.84 -36.32
N ASN A 13 -41.11 31.93 -37.22
CA ASN A 13 -40.60 31.59 -38.55
C ASN A 13 -39.12 31.29 -38.91
N ALA A 14 -39.02 30.23 -39.70
CA ALA A 14 -37.88 29.67 -40.42
C ALA A 14 -37.26 30.58 -41.50
N HIS A 15 -35.95 30.44 -41.71
CA HIS A 15 -35.40 30.55 -43.06
C HIS A 15 -34.23 29.59 -43.33
N ARG A 16 -34.41 28.85 -44.42
CA ARG A 16 -33.58 27.82 -45.03
C ARG A 16 -32.74 28.53 -46.10
N ARG A 17 -31.40 28.47 -46.06
CA ARG A 17 -30.57 28.77 -47.24
C ARG A 17 -29.41 27.80 -47.40
N SER A 18 -29.28 27.43 -48.67
CA SER A 18 -28.40 26.54 -49.40
C SER A 18 -26.89 26.69 -49.20
N ARG A 19 -26.20 25.56 -49.39
CA ARG A 19 -24.74 25.40 -49.59
C ARG A 19 -24.20 26.25 -50.77
N PRO A 20 -22.87 26.40 -50.87
CA PRO A 20 -22.19 25.61 -51.90
C PRO A 20 -20.89 24.92 -51.44
N LEU A 21 -20.63 23.80 -52.10
CA LEU A 21 -19.37 23.07 -52.17
C LEU A 21 -18.30 23.89 -52.89
N VAL A 22 -17.08 23.96 -52.35
CA VAL A 22 -15.85 24.21 -53.10
C VAL A 22 -14.71 23.34 -52.54
N SER A 23 -14.09 22.60 -53.45
CA SER A 23 -12.91 21.73 -53.29
C SER A 23 -11.71 22.43 -52.67
N TRP A 24 -10.94 21.71 -51.83
CA TRP A 24 -9.48 21.65 -51.95
C TRP A 24 -8.98 20.25 -51.59
N LEU A 25 -8.22 19.71 -52.54
CA LEU A 25 -7.50 18.44 -52.54
C LEU A 25 -6.01 18.84 -52.59
N LEU A 26 -5.15 18.02 -51.98
CA LEU A 26 -3.66 18.02 -52.03
C LEU A 26 -2.92 18.78 -50.91
N ALA A 27 -2.49 18.02 -49.88
CA ALA A 27 -1.15 18.11 -49.28
C ALA A 27 -0.91 16.92 -48.33
N SER A 28 -0.73 15.72 -48.89
CA SER A 28 -0.19 14.58 -48.16
C SER A 28 1.34 14.65 -48.21
N LEU A 29 1.94 15.35 -47.26
CA LEU A 29 3.38 15.29 -47.00
C LEU A 29 3.58 14.55 -45.68
N ALA A 30 4.29 13.43 -45.78
CA ALA A 30 4.68 12.55 -44.70
C ALA A 30 5.47 13.32 -43.63
N TRP A 31 4.85 13.53 -42.46
CA TRP A 31 5.57 13.77 -41.23
C TRP A 31 5.90 12.40 -40.63
N ILE A 32 7.05 11.85 -41.03
CA ILE A 32 7.72 10.83 -40.24
C ILE A 32 8.30 11.57 -39.05
N SER A 33 7.57 11.61 -37.93
CA SER A 33 8.15 12.02 -36.66
C SER A 33 9.32 11.07 -36.36
N PRO A 34 10.55 11.57 -36.15
CA PRO A 34 11.59 10.72 -35.62
C PRO A 34 11.15 10.33 -34.22
N ALA A 35 10.79 9.06 -34.03
CA ALA A 35 10.74 8.47 -32.72
C ALA A 35 12.15 8.63 -32.14
N LEU A 36 12.32 9.64 -31.30
CA LEU A 36 13.51 9.82 -30.48
C LEU A 36 13.65 8.54 -29.67
N LEU A 37 14.66 7.74 -30.01
CA LEU A 37 15.11 6.63 -29.17
C LEU A 37 15.62 7.26 -27.87
N ALA A 38 14.72 7.41 -26.90
CA ALA A 38 15.09 7.77 -25.54
C ALA A 38 16.07 6.71 -25.06
N THR A 39 17.29 7.13 -24.75
CA THR A 39 18.27 6.27 -24.09
C THR A 39 17.67 5.77 -22.78
N PRO A 40 17.81 4.48 -22.44
CA PRO A 40 17.36 3.98 -21.15
C PRO A 40 17.92 4.88 -20.04
N ALA A 41 17.04 5.41 -19.19
CA ALA A 41 17.42 6.21 -18.04
C ALA A 41 18.27 5.28 -17.20
N GLU A 42 19.49 5.72 -16.88
CA GLU A 42 20.32 4.99 -15.95
C GLU A 42 19.55 4.83 -14.64
N ASP A 43 19.51 3.60 -14.12
CA ASP A 43 18.96 3.26 -12.80
C ASP A 43 19.73 4.05 -11.74
N LEU A 44 19.31 5.28 -11.48
CA LEU A 44 19.89 6.08 -10.42
C LEU A 44 19.39 5.52 -9.08
N PRO A 45 20.30 5.19 -8.15
CA PRO A 45 19.90 4.68 -6.84
C PRO A 45 18.96 5.68 -6.17
N VAL A 46 17.91 5.17 -5.51
CA VAL A 46 16.99 5.99 -4.72
C VAL A 46 17.79 6.70 -3.63
N ASP A 47 17.93 8.01 -3.75
CA ASP A 47 18.56 8.84 -2.72
C ASP A 47 17.56 9.02 -1.56
N PRO A 48 17.79 8.42 -0.37
CA PRO A 48 16.87 8.52 0.75
C PRO A 48 16.67 9.96 1.21
N GLY A 49 17.69 10.83 1.05
CA GLY A 49 17.60 12.24 1.38
C GLY A 49 16.56 12.97 0.54
N ARG A 50 16.33 12.51 -0.69
CA ARG A 50 15.35 13.08 -1.62
C ARG A 50 13.93 12.53 -1.44
N ALA A 51 13.74 11.58 -0.54
CA ALA A 51 12.42 11.08 -0.14
C ALA A 51 11.88 11.76 1.13
N LEU A 52 12.69 12.60 1.80
CA LEU A 52 12.31 13.35 3.00
C LEU A 52 11.84 14.75 2.65
N ALA A 53 10.63 15.12 3.07
CA ALA A 53 10.09 16.46 2.84
C ALA A 53 10.67 17.47 3.82
N GLN A 54 11.48 18.40 3.31
CA GLN A 54 11.99 19.58 4.02
C GLN A 54 10.94 20.69 4.15
N TRP A 55 9.65 20.37 3.99
CA TRP A 55 8.52 21.26 4.18
C TRP A 55 7.38 20.58 4.96
N ARG A 56 7.56 19.33 5.41
CA ARG A 56 6.57 18.54 6.14
C ARG A 56 7.22 17.65 7.22
N TRP A 57 6.73 17.73 8.46
CA TRP A 57 7.26 16.98 9.62
C TRP A 57 6.14 16.36 10.44
N ILE A 58 6.47 15.24 11.08
CA ILE A 58 5.63 14.57 12.05
C ILE A 58 6.25 14.69 13.45
N GLY A 59 5.48 15.22 14.38
CA GLY A 59 5.87 15.37 15.78
C GLY A 59 5.10 14.45 16.72
N LEU A 60 5.77 14.03 17.80
CA LEU A 60 5.18 13.31 18.93
C LEU A 60 5.08 14.22 20.14
N LYS A 61 3.86 14.45 20.63
CA LYS A 61 3.65 15.21 21.87
C LYS A 61 4.03 14.40 23.10
N THR A 62 4.51 15.08 24.13
CA THR A 62 4.73 14.53 25.48
C THR A 62 3.43 14.39 26.27
N VAL A 63 2.45 15.27 26.03
CA VAL A 63 1.12 15.24 26.64
C VAL A 63 0.09 14.82 25.60
N ILE A 64 -0.48 13.62 25.78
CA ILE A 64 -1.32 12.94 24.76
C ILE A 64 -2.54 13.78 24.37
N ASP A 65 -3.28 14.29 25.35
CA ASP A 65 -4.55 15.00 25.11
C ASP A 65 -4.38 16.52 24.91
N ALA A 66 -3.16 17.05 24.96
CA ALA A 66 -2.90 18.45 24.66
C ALA A 66 -3.09 18.73 23.14
N PRO A 67 -3.46 19.96 22.74
CA PRO A 67 -3.44 20.34 21.33
C PRO A 67 -2.01 20.23 20.76
N CYS A 68 -1.90 20.13 19.44
CA CYS A 68 -0.59 20.20 18.80
C CYS A 68 0.07 21.56 19.06
N PRO A 69 1.27 21.61 19.68
CA PRO A 69 1.93 22.87 19.94
C PRO A 69 2.28 23.52 18.61
N ALA A 70 1.86 24.76 18.39
CA ALA A 70 2.06 25.47 17.13
C ALA A 70 3.30 26.40 17.25
N PRO A 71 4.28 26.31 16.33
CA PRO A 71 5.45 27.19 16.32
C PRO A 71 5.13 28.63 15.87
N GLY A 72 3.89 28.89 15.43
CA GLY A 72 3.47 30.16 14.84
C GLY A 72 3.68 30.22 13.34
N PHE A 73 3.38 31.36 12.73
CA PHE A 73 3.57 31.58 11.29
C PHE A 73 5.06 31.40 10.90
N PRO A 74 5.38 30.72 9.78
CA PRO A 74 4.51 30.29 8.68
C PRO A 74 4.05 28.82 8.72
N TRP A 75 3.88 28.22 9.90
CA TRP A 75 3.52 26.81 10.00
C TRP A 75 2.02 26.57 10.04
N GLU A 76 1.56 25.62 9.21
CA GLU A 76 0.30 24.91 9.38
C GLU A 76 0.52 23.75 10.35
N THR A 77 -0.29 23.69 11.41
CA THR A 77 -0.21 22.65 12.43
C THR A 77 -1.58 22.01 12.60
N ARG A 78 -1.62 20.68 12.64
CA ARG A 78 -2.85 19.94 12.99
C ARG A 78 -2.54 18.61 13.65
N HIS A 79 -3.55 18.03 14.30
CA HIS A 79 -3.52 16.63 14.66
C HIS A 79 -3.39 15.76 13.40
N LEU A 80 -2.56 14.71 13.46
CA LEU A 80 -2.40 13.82 12.31
C LEU A 80 -3.70 13.04 12.06
N PHE A 81 -4.27 12.49 13.12
CA PHE A 81 -5.52 11.75 13.08
C PHE A 81 -6.69 12.65 13.50
N GLY A 82 -7.69 12.80 12.62
CA GLY A 82 -8.85 13.69 12.81
C GLY A 82 -8.86 14.82 11.78
N LYS A 83 -10.02 15.11 11.19
CA LYS A 83 -10.15 16.23 10.22
C LYS A 83 -10.30 17.56 10.97
N THR A 84 -10.91 17.52 12.14
CA THR A 84 -11.22 18.69 12.96
C THR A 84 -10.95 18.41 14.43
N ASP A 85 -10.81 19.46 15.24
CA ASP A 85 -10.74 19.35 16.70
C ASP A 85 -11.99 18.68 17.30
N ALA A 86 -13.13 18.73 16.60
CA ALA A 86 -14.36 18.05 17.00
C ALA A 86 -14.27 16.52 16.86
N ASP A 87 -13.44 16.01 15.95
CA ASP A 87 -13.21 14.57 15.79
C ASP A 87 -12.26 14.02 16.87
N TRP A 88 -11.52 14.90 17.54
CA TRP A 88 -10.46 14.53 18.46
C TRP A 88 -10.86 13.55 19.57
N PRO A 89 -12.02 13.70 20.24
CA PRO A 89 -12.45 12.76 21.28
C PRO A 89 -12.65 11.33 20.74
N LEU A 90 -12.91 11.17 19.45
CA LEU A 90 -13.12 9.88 18.78
C LEU A 90 -11.79 9.20 18.42
N VAL A 91 -10.68 9.94 18.39
CA VAL A 91 -9.36 9.39 18.10
C VAL A 91 -8.88 8.52 19.26
N PRO A 92 -8.43 7.28 19.04
CA PRO A 92 -7.90 6.41 20.09
C PRO A 92 -6.68 7.05 20.77
N PRO A 93 -6.51 6.93 22.10
CA PRO A 93 -5.41 7.56 22.83
C PRO A 93 -4.01 7.28 22.28
N ARG A 94 -3.78 6.11 21.68
CA ARG A 94 -2.50 5.75 21.04
C ARG A 94 -2.19 6.59 19.80
N LEU A 95 -3.20 7.01 19.06
CA LEU A 95 -3.05 7.85 17.86
C LEU A 95 -3.04 9.36 18.19
N ARG A 96 -3.39 9.74 19.41
CA ARG A 96 -3.43 11.14 19.84
C ARG A 96 -2.07 11.87 19.99
N PRO A 97 -0.91 11.22 20.14
CA PRO A 97 0.36 11.94 20.25
C PRO A 97 0.84 12.58 18.95
N PHE A 98 0.31 12.16 17.78
CA PHE A 98 0.85 12.55 16.48
C PHE A 98 0.32 13.89 15.98
N CYS A 99 1.25 14.76 15.59
CA CYS A 99 0.99 16.07 15.01
C CYS A 99 1.66 16.18 13.65
N LEU A 100 0.97 16.84 12.72
CA LEU A 100 1.51 17.21 11.42
C LEU A 100 1.87 18.70 11.42
N TYR A 101 3.07 18.98 10.93
CA TYR A 101 3.60 20.33 10.72
C TYR A 101 3.94 20.50 9.24
N GLN A 102 3.36 21.51 8.61
CA GLN A 102 3.65 21.84 7.21
C GLN A 102 4.03 23.31 7.09
N LEU A 103 5.04 23.59 6.28
CA LEU A 103 5.39 24.97 5.96
C LEU A 103 4.34 25.52 4.98
N ALA A 104 3.74 26.66 5.30
CA ALA A 104 2.80 27.36 4.43
C ALA A 104 3.51 28.27 3.43
N SER A 105 4.73 28.72 3.76
CA SER A 105 5.53 29.57 2.86
C SER A 105 6.21 28.74 1.76
N PRO A 106 6.37 29.28 0.55
CA PRO A 106 7.24 28.71 -0.47
C PRO A 106 8.68 28.62 0.02
N GLY A 107 9.39 27.56 -0.38
CA GLY A 107 10.80 27.35 -0.06
C GLY A 107 11.07 26.19 0.92
N PRO A 108 12.33 25.70 0.99
CA PRO A 108 12.71 24.69 1.95
C PRO A 108 12.70 25.24 3.39
N ALA A 109 12.60 24.34 4.37
CA ALA A 109 12.91 24.71 5.73
C ALA A 109 14.31 25.28 5.85
N THR A 110 14.41 26.40 6.55
CA THR A 110 15.67 26.96 7.01
C THR A 110 16.03 26.35 8.36
N ALA A 111 17.27 26.52 8.80
CA ALA A 111 17.67 26.14 10.15
C ALA A 111 16.81 26.81 11.25
N VAL A 112 16.26 28.00 10.98
CA VAL A 112 15.32 28.69 11.87
C VAL A 112 14.00 27.92 11.98
N HIS A 113 13.47 27.45 10.85
CA HIS A 113 12.24 26.65 10.83
C HIS A 113 12.40 25.37 11.66
N THR A 114 13.50 24.63 11.50
CA THR A 114 13.75 23.41 12.29
C THR A 114 14.00 23.72 13.77
N GLY A 115 14.67 24.83 14.08
CA GLY A 115 14.89 25.28 15.47
C GLY A 115 13.60 25.62 16.20
N MET A 116 12.61 26.21 15.50
CA MET A 116 11.29 26.47 16.06
C MET A 116 10.56 25.19 16.47
N LEU A 117 10.59 24.15 15.62
CA LEU A 117 9.97 22.86 15.95
C LEU A 117 10.64 22.19 17.16
N ALA A 118 11.97 22.26 17.27
CA ALA A 118 12.71 21.72 18.40
C ALA A 118 12.34 22.41 19.73
N ALA A 119 11.95 23.68 19.69
CA ALA A 119 11.56 24.45 20.87
C ALA A 119 10.16 24.10 21.42
N LEU A 120 9.36 23.30 20.71
CA LEU A 120 7.98 22.99 21.07
C LEU A 120 7.83 21.98 22.22
N GLY A 121 8.92 21.43 22.75
CA GLY A 121 8.86 20.40 23.79
C GLY A 121 8.23 19.09 23.32
N LEU A 122 8.30 18.81 22.02
CA LEU A 122 7.92 17.52 21.44
C LEU A 122 8.89 16.43 21.92
N ALA A 123 8.37 15.22 22.12
CA ALA A 123 9.20 14.06 22.45
C ALA A 123 10.13 13.69 21.28
N ARG A 124 9.64 13.87 20.05
CA ARG A 124 10.38 13.65 18.80
C ARG A 124 9.71 14.44 17.68
N VAL A 125 10.49 14.89 16.70
CA VAL A 125 9.98 15.53 15.47
C VAL A 125 10.94 15.26 14.33
N GLU A 126 10.42 14.76 13.21
CA GLU A 126 11.24 14.37 12.05
C GLU A 126 10.52 14.70 10.74
N PRO A 127 11.28 14.94 9.64
CA PRO A 127 10.70 15.07 8.31
C PRO A 127 9.84 13.85 7.96
N ASP A 128 8.72 14.08 7.28
CA ASP A 128 7.90 13.01 6.74
C ASP A 128 8.55 12.42 5.49
N ALA A 129 8.39 11.11 5.28
CA ALA A 129 9.01 10.39 4.17
C ALA A 129 7.95 9.90 3.19
N VAL A 130 8.30 9.91 1.90
CA VAL A 130 7.44 9.41 0.84
C VAL A 130 7.59 7.88 0.72
N ALA A 131 6.47 7.18 0.85
CA ALA A 131 6.29 5.80 0.44
C ALA A 131 5.96 5.72 -1.05
N LEU A 132 6.33 4.59 -1.66
CA LEU A 132 6.22 4.37 -3.10
C LEU A 132 5.20 3.27 -3.39
N THR A 133 4.52 3.39 -4.53
CA THR A 133 4.02 2.20 -5.25
C THR A 133 4.83 2.03 -6.52
N LEU A 134 5.13 0.78 -6.88
CA LEU A 134 5.76 0.48 -8.15
C LEU A 134 4.71 0.54 -9.25
N GLN A 135 5.03 1.22 -10.34
CA GLN A 135 4.13 1.34 -11.47
C GLN A 135 3.94 -0.01 -12.17
N ALA A 136 2.70 -0.25 -12.60
CA ALA A 136 2.34 -1.33 -13.47
C ALA A 136 3.01 -1.17 -14.83
N LEU A 137 3.55 -2.26 -15.39
CA LEU A 137 3.95 -2.28 -16.78
C LEU A 137 2.72 -2.47 -17.67
N GLY A 138 2.43 -1.48 -18.51
CA GLY A 138 1.37 -1.59 -19.50
C GLY A 138 1.75 -2.60 -20.59
N LEU A 139 1.36 -3.87 -20.47
CA LEU A 139 1.37 -4.77 -21.61
C LEU A 139 0.27 -4.38 -22.62
N ALA A 140 0.57 -4.57 -23.89
CA ALA A 140 -0.32 -4.24 -25.00
C ALA A 140 -1.71 -4.90 -24.84
N GLN A 141 -2.75 -4.09 -25.08
CA GLN A 141 -4.17 -4.45 -24.92
C GLN A 141 -4.57 -5.74 -25.67
N THR A 142 -3.84 -6.12 -26.72
CA THR A 142 -4.09 -7.30 -27.56
C THR A 142 -3.99 -8.62 -26.79
N LEU A 143 -3.22 -8.70 -25.70
CA LEU A 143 -3.08 -9.93 -24.90
C LEU A 143 -4.09 -10.05 -23.74
N SER A 144 -4.90 -9.01 -23.52
CA SER A 144 -5.69 -8.87 -22.29
C SER A 144 -6.68 -10.00 -22.03
N GLN A 145 -7.36 -10.55 -23.06
CA GLN A 145 -8.35 -11.61 -22.87
C GLN A 145 -7.72 -12.93 -22.40
N GLY A 146 -6.61 -13.34 -23.01
CA GLY A 146 -5.91 -14.57 -22.61
C GLY A 146 -5.29 -14.44 -21.23
N LEU A 147 -4.74 -13.26 -20.91
CA LEU A 147 -4.19 -12.95 -19.60
C LEU A 147 -5.26 -12.89 -18.51
N GLU A 148 -6.44 -12.34 -18.79
CA GLU A 148 -7.56 -12.33 -17.86
C GLU A 148 -8.05 -13.73 -17.55
N ALA A 149 -8.32 -14.56 -18.57
CA ALA A 149 -8.76 -15.92 -18.34
C ALA A 149 -7.74 -16.72 -17.51
N ARG A 150 -6.44 -16.50 -17.77
CA ARG A 150 -5.35 -17.08 -16.97
C ARG A 150 -5.37 -16.55 -15.53
N PHE A 151 -5.48 -15.23 -15.33
CA PHE A 151 -5.56 -14.62 -14.01
C PHE A 151 -6.73 -15.18 -13.21
N LEU A 152 -7.95 -15.14 -13.75
CA LEU A 152 -9.16 -15.62 -13.07
C LEU A 152 -9.05 -17.11 -12.71
N ASN A 153 -8.55 -17.93 -13.63
CA ASN A 153 -8.30 -19.35 -13.35
C ASN A 153 -7.28 -19.54 -12.22
N GLN A 154 -6.13 -18.85 -12.28
CA GLN A 154 -5.05 -19.00 -11.31
C GLN A 154 -5.42 -18.43 -9.93
N ALA A 155 -6.15 -17.32 -9.87
CA ALA A 155 -6.69 -16.73 -8.65
C ALA A 155 -7.85 -17.54 -8.06
N GLY A 156 -8.40 -18.50 -8.82
CA GLY A 156 -9.51 -19.36 -8.38
C GLY A 156 -10.85 -18.63 -8.37
N ALA A 157 -11.11 -17.76 -9.35
CA ALA A 157 -12.42 -17.15 -9.56
C ALA A 157 -13.51 -18.23 -9.71
N LEU A 158 -14.72 -17.91 -9.27
CA LEU A 158 -15.88 -18.80 -9.33
C LEU A 158 -16.91 -18.28 -10.34
N ASP A 159 -17.46 -19.16 -11.17
CA ASP A 159 -18.55 -18.81 -12.10
C ASP A 159 -19.85 -18.47 -11.35
N LEU A 160 -20.09 -19.14 -10.22
CA LEU A 160 -21.25 -18.94 -9.35
C LEU A 160 -20.78 -18.72 -7.92
N LEU A 161 -21.06 -17.54 -7.38
CA LEU A 161 -20.72 -17.20 -6.01
C LEU A 161 -21.76 -17.79 -5.04
N PRO A 162 -21.35 -18.53 -4.01
CA PRO A 162 -22.25 -19.01 -2.97
C PRO A 162 -22.64 -17.85 -2.05
N LEU A 163 -23.57 -17.00 -2.47
CA LEU A 163 -23.98 -15.85 -1.66
C LEU A 163 -24.62 -16.31 -0.35
N GLY A 164 -23.95 -16.04 0.78
CA GLY A 164 -24.52 -16.18 2.12
C GLY A 164 -25.57 -15.11 2.44
N SER A 165 -26.35 -15.30 3.50
CA SER A 165 -27.38 -14.36 3.97
C SER A 165 -26.85 -13.25 4.90
N GLY A 166 -25.56 -13.26 5.20
CA GLY A 166 -24.92 -12.27 6.08
C GLY A 166 -24.63 -10.95 5.36
N PRO A 167 -24.33 -9.87 6.11
CA PRO A 167 -23.81 -8.67 5.50
C PRO A 167 -22.43 -8.97 4.86
N PRO A 168 -22.12 -8.40 3.69
CA PRO A 168 -20.86 -8.67 3.02
C PRO A 168 -19.69 -8.17 3.87
N THR A 169 -18.60 -8.94 3.89
CA THR A 169 -17.31 -8.47 4.44
C THR A 169 -16.87 -7.20 3.72
N ARG A 170 -16.21 -6.29 4.42
CA ARG A 170 -15.62 -5.10 3.82
C ARG A 170 -14.18 -5.38 3.42
N LEU A 171 -13.84 -5.15 2.15
CA LEU A 171 -12.47 -5.21 1.63
C LEU A 171 -12.04 -3.81 1.20
N ALA A 172 -11.13 -3.20 1.95
CA ALA A 172 -10.58 -1.90 1.62
C ALA A 172 -9.23 -2.02 0.93
N ILE A 173 -9.06 -1.34 -0.20
CA ILE A 173 -7.80 -1.28 -0.95
C ILE A 173 -7.16 0.08 -0.66
N VAL A 174 -6.16 0.09 0.20
CA VAL A 174 -5.45 1.30 0.64
C VAL A 174 -4.26 1.52 -0.30
N ASP A 175 -4.45 2.35 -1.32
CA ASP A 175 -3.54 2.46 -2.46
C ASP A 175 -3.65 3.85 -3.15
N THR A 176 -3.52 3.91 -4.49
CA THR A 176 -3.56 5.12 -5.29
C THR A 176 -4.96 5.59 -5.67
N SER A 177 -5.99 4.75 -5.51
CA SER A 177 -7.33 5.13 -5.93
C SER A 177 -7.96 6.16 -4.99
N PRO A 178 -8.67 7.16 -5.54
CA PRO A 178 -9.37 8.16 -4.74
C PRO A 178 -10.41 7.51 -3.83
N ASP A 179 -10.72 8.19 -2.73
CA ASP A 179 -11.84 7.81 -1.87
C ASP A 179 -13.15 7.86 -2.68
N PRO A 180 -14.17 7.01 -2.37
CA PRO A 180 -15.40 6.94 -3.14
C PRO A 180 -16.10 8.30 -3.35
N ASP A 181 -16.00 9.19 -2.36
CA ASP A 181 -16.64 10.51 -2.38
C ASP A 181 -15.82 11.57 -3.13
N ALA A 182 -14.53 11.32 -3.37
CA ALA A 182 -13.61 12.28 -4.00
C ALA A 182 -13.69 12.27 -5.53
N ASN A 183 -14.13 11.15 -6.13
CA ASN A 183 -14.31 11.02 -7.58
C ASN A 183 -15.69 10.42 -7.92
N PRO A 184 -16.79 11.16 -7.66
CA PRO A 184 -18.14 10.64 -7.85
C PRO A 184 -18.50 10.39 -9.32
N LEU A 185 -17.77 11.03 -10.25
CA LEU A 185 -17.99 10.91 -11.70
C LEU A 185 -17.20 9.74 -12.33
N GLY A 186 -16.29 9.12 -11.57
CA GLY A 186 -15.44 8.05 -12.09
C GLY A 186 -14.50 8.51 -13.20
N GLU A 187 -13.96 9.73 -13.07
CA GLU A 187 -12.96 10.26 -13.99
C GLU A 187 -11.70 9.37 -13.97
N PRO A 188 -10.93 9.31 -15.08
CA PRO A 188 -9.74 8.48 -15.15
C PRO A 188 -8.76 8.80 -14.01
N GLU A 189 -8.31 7.74 -13.32
CA GLU A 189 -7.30 7.87 -12.26
C GLU A 189 -5.93 8.17 -12.86
N SER A 190 -5.15 9.03 -12.20
CA SER A 190 -3.80 9.38 -12.64
C SER A 190 -2.84 8.21 -12.46
N SER A 191 -3.10 7.36 -11.46
CA SER A 191 -2.45 6.07 -11.29
C SER A 191 -3.45 4.94 -11.41
N VAL A 192 -3.21 4.05 -12.37
CA VAL A 192 -4.08 2.90 -12.64
C VAL A 192 -3.90 1.75 -11.64
N HIS A 193 -2.92 1.81 -10.73
CA HIS A 193 -2.56 0.70 -9.85
C HIS A 193 -3.72 0.31 -8.91
N GLY A 194 -4.15 1.22 -8.04
CA GLY A 194 -5.31 1.02 -7.17
C GLY A 194 -6.59 0.70 -7.94
N ALA A 195 -6.83 1.38 -9.07
CA ALA A 195 -8.01 1.19 -9.90
C ALA A 195 -8.09 -0.24 -10.43
N THR A 196 -6.95 -0.74 -10.89
CA THR A 196 -6.80 -2.08 -11.44
C THR A 196 -6.96 -3.11 -10.32
N LEU A 197 -6.35 -2.90 -9.15
CA LEU A 197 -6.53 -3.78 -7.99
C LEU A 197 -7.99 -3.88 -7.56
N LYS A 198 -8.71 -2.76 -7.51
CA LYS A 198 -10.16 -2.75 -7.23
C LYS A 198 -10.94 -3.63 -8.20
N ARG A 199 -10.65 -3.52 -9.50
CA ARG A 199 -11.33 -4.34 -10.51
C ARG A 199 -10.97 -5.80 -10.47
N LEU A 200 -9.69 -6.12 -10.22
CA LEU A 200 -9.27 -7.49 -10.00
C LEU A 200 -10.03 -8.08 -8.80
N ALA A 201 -10.23 -7.31 -7.72
CA ALA A 201 -11.02 -7.74 -6.56
C ALA A 201 -12.50 -7.98 -6.94
N GLU A 202 -13.13 -7.02 -7.62
CA GLU A 202 -14.52 -7.12 -8.07
C GLU A 202 -14.72 -8.34 -8.99
N ALA A 203 -13.80 -8.59 -9.92
CA ALA A 203 -13.86 -9.75 -10.81
C ALA A 203 -13.72 -11.10 -10.08
N LEU A 204 -13.07 -11.11 -8.90
CA LEU A 204 -12.99 -12.31 -8.06
C LEU A 204 -14.22 -12.45 -7.13
N LEU A 205 -14.77 -11.33 -6.67
CA LEU A 205 -15.72 -11.31 -5.56
C LEU A 205 -17.17 -11.06 -5.96
N CYS A 206 -17.42 -10.64 -7.20
CA CYS A 206 -18.74 -10.26 -7.70
C CYS A 206 -19.15 -11.10 -8.92
N ASP A 207 -20.44 -11.40 -9.02
CA ASP A 207 -21.01 -12.05 -10.20
C ASP A 207 -21.38 -11.01 -11.30
N SER A 208 -21.86 -11.49 -12.45
CA SER A 208 -22.32 -10.62 -13.54
C SER A 208 -23.54 -9.75 -13.19
N GLN A 209 -24.24 -10.06 -12.09
CA GLN A 209 -25.38 -9.30 -11.56
C GLN A 209 -24.94 -8.31 -10.48
N ASN A 210 -23.63 -8.19 -10.23
CA ASN A 210 -23.03 -7.32 -9.22
C ASN A 210 -23.42 -7.71 -7.77
N HIS A 211 -23.74 -8.99 -7.54
CA HIS A 211 -23.80 -9.52 -6.19
C HIS A 211 -22.41 -9.94 -5.75
N CYS A 212 -21.94 -9.41 -4.62
CA CYS A 212 -20.58 -9.61 -4.17
C CYS A 212 -20.50 -10.32 -2.81
N LEU A 213 -19.49 -11.18 -2.63
CA LEU A 213 -19.14 -11.77 -1.32
C LEU A 213 -18.53 -10.73 -0.36
N ALA A 214 -18.00 -9.64 -0.89
CA ALA A 214 -17.45 -8.54 -0.13
C ALA A 214 -17.72 -7.20 -0.81
N GLN A 215 -17.87 -6.15 -0.01
CA GLN A 215 -17.92 -4.78 -0.46
C GLN A 215 -16.49 -4.28 -0.68
N VAL A 216 -16.11 -4.05 -1.93
CA VAL A 216 -14.78 -3.54 -2.29
C VAL A 216 -14.78 -2.02 -2.27
N THR A 217 -13.90 -1.41 -1.46
CA THR A 217 -13.80 0.06 -1.34
C THR A 217 -12.37 0.54 -1.55
N PRO A 218 -12.10 1.50 -2.45
CA PRO A 218 -10.80 2.15 -2.52
C PRO A 218 -10.61 3.10 -1.33
N ARG A 219 -9.35 3.33 -0.95
CA ARG A 219 -8.95 4.30 0.05
C ARG A 219 -7.64 4.94 -0.37
N LEU A 220 -7.64 6.26 -0.55
CA LEU A 220 -6.47 6.98 -1.05
C LEU A 220 -5.39 7.12 0.02
N ALA A 221 -4.24 6.53 -0.24
CA ALA A 221 -3.01 6.69 0.55
C ALA A 221 -1.88 7.37 -0.24
N LEU A 222 -1.89 7.27 -1.58
CA LEU A 222 -0.85 7.80 -2.46
C LEU A 222 -1.42 8.86 -3.39
N ALA A 223 -1.35 10.13 -2.97
CA ALA A 223 -2.00 11.26 -3.64
C ALA A 223 -1.04 12.13 -4.48
N TYR A 224 0.26 11.81 -4.56
CA TYR A 224 1.24 12.67 -5.23
C TYR A 224 1.64 12.10 -6.59
N LEU A 225 1.56 12.96 -7.62
CA LEU A 225 2.02 12.68 -8.99
C LEU A 225 3.51 12.92 -9.13
N SER A 226 3.99 13.97 -8.47
CA SER A 226 5.40 14.33 -8.35
C SER A 226 5.68 14.82 -6.94
N PHE A 227 6.93 14.63 -6.51
CA PHE A 227 7.40 15.08 -5.21
C PHE A 227 8.71 15.85 -5.36
N ASP A 228 8.75 17.01 -4.71
CA ASP A 228 9.96 17.79 -4.53
C ASP A 228 10.26 17.86 -3.01
N PRO A 229 11.45 17.38 -2.58
CA PRO A 229 11.79 17.35 -1.16
C PRO A 229 11.98 18.74 -0.56
N GLU A 230 12.29 19.76 -1.36
CA GLU A 230 12.57 21.12 -0.87
C GLU A 230 11.35 22.03 -0.99
N LEU A 231 10.56 21.88 -2.05
CA LEU A 231 9.50 22.81 -2.41
C LEU A 231 8.12 22.16 -2.43
N ARG A 232 7.28 22.49 -1.43
CA ARG A 232 5.87 22.05 -1.39
C ARG A 232 5.11 22.36 -2.68
N GLU A 233 5.29 23.56 -3.22
CA GLU A 233 4.57 24.03 -4.42
C GLU A 233 5.03 23.34 -5.71
N ALA A 234 6.24 22.76 -5.72
CA ALA A 234 6.73 21.95 -6.84
C ALA A 234 6.26 20.49 -6.75
N SER A 235 5.71 20.07 -5.61
CA SER A 235 5.07 18.78 -5.45
C SER A 235 3.64 18.84 -6.00
N GLN A 236 3.29 17.94 -6.91
CA GLN A 236 1.95 17.88 -7.47
C GLN A 236 1.11 16.84 -6.72
N ARG A 237 0.07 17.31 -6.03
CA ARG A 237 -0.88 16.47 -5.28
C ARG A 237 -2.23 16.45 -5.98
N ASP A 238 -2.79 15.26 -6.16
CA ASP A 238 -4.09 15.01 -6.74
C ASP A 238 -4.88 14.02 -5.86
N VAL A 239 -5.93 14.53 -5.20
CA VAL A 239 -6.80 13.72 -4.34
C VAL A 239 -8.04 13.20 -5.06
N GLU A 240 -8.33 13.74 -6.24
CA GLU A 240 -9.51 13.40 -7.03
C GLU A 240 -9.18 12.22 -7.96
N HIS A 241 -7.96 12.17 -8.49
CA HIS A 241 -7.50 11.09 -9.37
C HIS A 241 -6.39 10.24 -8.77
N GLY A 242 -5.92 10.59 -7.57
CA GLY A 242 -4.81 9.92 -6.90
C GLY A 242 -3.44 10.19 -7.54
N GLY A 243 -2.41 9.50 -7.05
CA GLY A 243 -1.04 9.64 -7.53
C GLY A 243 -0.24 8.33 -7.49
N HIS A 244 1.09 8.42 -7.54
CA HIS A 244 2.00 7.26 -7.49
C HIS A 244 2.85 7.24 -6.20
N LEU A 245 2.80 8.33 -5.44
CA LEU A 245 3.61 8.59 -4.27
C LEU A 245 2.69 9.03 -3.13
N GLY A 246 3.08 8.76 -1.89
CA GLY A 246 2.34 9.25 -0.73
C GLY A 246 3.18 9.22 0.52
N PHE A 247 2.91 10.13 1.45
CA PHE A 247 3.67 10.16 2.69
C PHE A 247 3.29 9.00 3.62
N LEU A 248 4.24 8.51 4.42
CA LEU A 248 3.96 7.49 5.43
C LEU A 248 2.89 7.96 6.41
N ALA A 249 2.88 9.24 6.78
CA ALA A 249 1.82 9.78 7.63
C ALA A 249 0.45 9.84 6.92
N GLU A 250 0.40 10.04 5.60
CA GLU A 250 -0.85 9.96 4.83
C GLU A 250 -1.36 8.52 4.69
N LEU A 251 -0.45 7.54 4.57
CA LEU A 251 -0.80 6.12 4.66
C LEU A 251 -1.40 5.78 6.03
N ALA A 252 -0.79 6.27 7.12
CA ALA A 252 -1.33 6.09 8.47
C ALA A 252 -2.73 6.70 8.61
N GLU A 253 -2.93 7.93 8.11
CA GLU A 253 -4.23 8.57 8.06
C GLU A 253 -5.24 7.77 7.23
N ALA A 254 -4.85 7.26 6.06
CA ALA A 254 -5.72 6.49 5.18
C ALA A 254 -6.22 5.21 5.86
N ILE A 255 -5.33 4.48 6.55
CA ILE A 255 -5.68 3.31 7.36
C ILE A 255 -6.70 3.70 8.44
N TYR A 256 -6.43 4.76 9.19
CA TYR A 256 -7.34 5.19 10.26
C TYR A 256 -8.69 5.70 9.73
N ARG A 257 -8.70 6.46 8.63
CA ARG A 257 -9.93 6.91 7.96
C ARG A 257 -10.79 5.72 7.56
N GLU A 258 -10.19 4.64 7.08
CA GLU A 258 -10.91 3.43 6.72
C GLU A 258 -11.52 2.73 7.93
N ILE A 259 -10.77 2.58 9.03
CA ILE A 259 -11.30 2.04 10.29
C ILE A 259 -12.51 2.86 10.76
N ARG A 260 -12.41 4.20 10.70
CA ARG A 260 -13.51 5.09 11.08
C ARG A 260 -14.72 4.99 10.16
N ALA A 261 -14.51 4.89 8.85
CA ALA A 261 -15.61 4.67 7.91
C ALA A 261 -16.31 3.33 8.19
N TRP A 262 -15.53 2.28 8.42
CA TRP A 262 -16.03 0.95 8.78
C TRP A 262 -16.86 0.94 10.09
N GLU A 263 -16.38 1.62 11.14
CA GLU A 263 -17.12 1.74 12.40
C GLU A 263 -18.46 2.49 12.23
N LEU A 264 -18.50 3.49 11.34
CA LEU A 264 -19.70 4.29 11.07
C LEU A 264 -20.71 3.57 10.16
N ASP A 265 -20.24 2.75 9.22
CA ASP A 265 -21.08 1.99 8.28
C ASP A 265 -21.88 0.86 8.96
N GLY A 266 -21.65 0.61 10.25
CA GLY A 266 -22.42 -0.30 11.09
C GLY A 266 -21.55 -1.39 11.71
N LEU A 267 -21.53 -1.42 13.04
CA LEU A 267 -20.81 -2.40 13.86
C LEU A 267 -21.25 -3.83 13.51
N GLY A 268 -20.31 -4.68 13.10
CA GLY A 268 -20.53 -6.12 12.95
C GLY A 268 -20.14 -6.72 11.60
N ARG A 269 -19.75 -5.92 10.60
CA ARG A 269 -19.14 -6.45 9.38
C ARG A 269 -17.65 -6.67 9.61
N PRO A 270 -17.04 -7.76 9.17
CA PRO A 270 -15.58 -7.88 9.20
C PRO A 270 -14.91 -6.91 8.24
N LEU A 271 -13.66 -6.51 8.54
CA LEU A 271 -12.84 -5.63 7.72
C LEU A 271 -11.53 -6.32 7.34
N VAL A 272 -11.25 -6.35 6.03
CA VAL A 272 -9.95 -6.72 5.47
C VAL A 272 -9.33 -5.50 4.81
N LEU A 273 -8.11 -5.15 5.24
CA LEU A 273 -7.28 -4.09 4.64
C LEU A 273 -6.27 -4.74 3.69
N ASN A 274 -6.35 -4.39 2.41
CA ASN A 274 -5.32 -4.68 1.43
C ASN A 274 -4.34 -3.50 1.34
N LEU A 275 -3.07 -3.75 1.69
CA LEU A 275 -1.98 -2.77 1.61
C LEU A 275 -1.05 -3.18 0.47
N SER A 276 -1.33 -2.67 -0.72
CA SER A 276 -0.52 -2.92 -1.93
C SER A 276 0.57 -1.86 -2.13
N VAL A 277 1.06 -1.32 -1.02
CA VAL A 277 2.09 -0.27 -0.93
C VAL A 277 3.27 -0.78 -0.11
N GLY A 278 4.45 -0.19 -0.28
CA GLY A 278 5.56 -0.52 0.61
C GLY A 278 6.72 0.46 0.60
N TRP A 279 7.61 0.30 1.57
CA TRP A 279 8.84 1.07 1.70
C TRP A 279 9.99 0.21 2.25
N ASP A 280 11.23 0.62 1.97
CA ASP A 280 12.42 -0.01 2.54
C ASP A 280 12.59 0.43 4.01
N GLY A 281 12.38 -0.51 4.93
CA GLY A 281 12.49 -0.25 6.36
C GLY A 281 13.89 0.02 6.88
N ALA A 282 14.93 -0.34 6.12
CA ALA A 282 16.30 0.00 6.45
C ALA A 282 16.68 1.41 5.95
N LEU A 283 15.96 1.98 4.97
CA LEU A 283 16.14 3.37 4.55
C LEU A 283 15.26 4.35 5.34
N PHE A 284 14.00 3.98 5.57
CA PHE A 284 13.00 4.89 6.15
C PHE A 284 12.56 4.51 7.56
N GLY A 285 13.16 3.47 8.15
CA GLY A 285 12.82 2.97 9.47
C GLY A 285 11.62 2.02 9.50
N GLY A 286 11.33 1.49 10.68
CA GLY A 286 10.30 0.50 10.98
C GLY A 286 10.85 -0.90 11.29
N LEU A 287 12.15 -1.14 11.12
CA LEU A 287 12.80 -2.39 11.53
C LEU A 287 13.32 -2.34 12.97
N GLU A 288 13.21 -1.20 13.66
CA GLU A 288 13.70 -1.00 15.02
C GLU A 288 12.93 -1.86 16.03
N ALA A 289 13.64 -2.41 17.02
CA ALA A 289 13.08 -3.29 18.04
C ALA A 289 11.88 -2.74 18.79
N ALA A 290 12.02 -1.49 19.23
CA ALA A 290 10.98 -0.78 19.95
C ALA A 290 10.23 0.13 18.98
N VAL A 291 8.90 0.08 19.03
CA VAL A 291 8.03 0.98 18.27
C VAL A 291 8.34 2.46 18.57
N ALA A 292 8.74 2.78 19.80
CA ALA A 292 9.15 4.14 20.19
C ALA A 292 10.46 4.61 19.53
N ALA A 293 11.27 3.70 18.99
CA ALA A 293 12.50 4.03 18.27
C ALA A 293 12.26 4.26 16.77
N MET A 294 11.11 3.87 16.23
CA MET A 294 10.74 4.14 14.82
C MET A 294 10.57 5.64 14.57
N PRO A 295 10.88 6.14 13.36
CA PRO A 295 10.51 7.49 12.95
C PRO A 295 9.03 7.79 13.22
N PRO A 296 8.64 9.01 13.64
CA PRO A 296 7.26 9.33 13.99
C PRO A 296 6.23 8.97 12.91
N ALA A 297 6.54 9.19 11.62
CA ALA A 297 5.64 8.82 10.54
C ALA A 297 5.44 7.29 10.44
N VAL A 298 6.52 6.51 10.56
CA VAL A 298 6.47 5.03 10.60
C VAL A 298 5.72 4.55 11.83
N GLN A 299 5.96 5.16 12.98
CA GLN A 299 5.27 4.85 14.23
C GLN A 299 3.75 5.10 14.10
N ALA A 300 3.35 6.13 13.36
CA ALA A 300 1.95 6.41 13.07
C ALA A 300 1.30 5.28 12.26
N VAL A 301 1.98 4.78 11.21
CA VAL A 301 1.50 3.63 10.42
C VAL A 301 1.38 2.39 11.30
N TYR A 302 2.41 2.07 12.08
CA TYR A 302 2.42 0.92 12.98
C TYR A 302 1.24 0.98 13.96
N GLN A 303 1.03 2.13 14.62
CA GLN A 303 -0.05 2.26 15.60
C GLN A 303 -1.44 2.28 14.97
N ALA A 304 -1.58 2.79 13.74
CA ALA A 304 -2.84 2.71 13.00
C ALA A 304 -3.20 1.25 12.64
N LEU A 305 -2.22 0.45 12.19
CA LEU A 305 -2.39 -0.98 11.95
C LEU A 305 -2.67 -1.74 13.24
N GLU A 306 -1.98 -1.39 14.33
CA GLU A 306 -2.22 -2.02 15.63
C GLU A 306 -3.64 -1.72 16.12
N HIS A 307 -4.10 -0.48 15.96
CA HIS A 307 -5.47 -0.12 16.27
C HIS A 307 -6.47 -0.93 15.43
N ALA A 308 -6.28 -1.04 14.11
CA ALA A 308 -7.09 -1.90 13.23
C ALA A 308 -7.14 -3.35 13.72
N ALA A 309 -5.98 -3.96 13.98
CA ALA A 309 -5.87 -5.33 14.46
C ALA A 309 -6.58 -5.53 15.81
N CYS A 310 -6.53 -4.53 16.70
CA CYS A 310 -7.22 -4.58 17.98
C CYS A 310 -8.73 -4.37 17.88
N GLN A 311 -9.23 -3.74 16.81
CA GLN A 311 -10.65 -3.72 16.48
C GLN A 311 -11.10 -5.01 15.77
N GLY A 312 -10.18 -5.94 15.50
CA GLY A 312 -10.48 -7.21 14.85
C GLY A 312 -10.37 -7.15 13.32
N ALA A 313 -9.90 -6.05 12.72
CA ALA A 313 -9.61 -6.03 11.29
C ALA A 313 -8.39 -6.92 10.94
N VAL A 314 -8.37 -7.47 9.72
CA VAL A 314 -7.23 -8.21 9.16
C VAL A 314 -6.53 -7.33 8.14
N ALA A 315 -5.23 -7.12 8.30
CA ALA A 315 -4.42 -6.45 7.28
C ALA A 315 -3.56 -7.46 6.52
N VAL A 316 -3.52 -7.31 5.19
CA VAL A 316 -2.65 -8.09 4.30
C VAL A 316 -1.78 -7.13 3.49
N ALA A 317 -0.46 -7.31 3.54
CA ALA A 317 0.49 -6.47 2.82
C ALA A 317 1.25 -7.22 1.73
N ALA A 318 1.59 -6.50 0.67
CA ALA A 318 2.49 -6.95 -0.37
C ALA A 318 3.91 -7.15 0.19
N ALA A 319 4.52 -8.31 -0.04
CA ALA A 319 5.88 -8.61 0.43
C ALA A 319 6.97 -7.69 -0.17
N GLY A 320 6.68 -7.07 -1.31
CA GLY A 320 7.57 -6.16 -2.02
C GLY A 320 8.19 -6.79 -3.27
N ASN A 321 8.54 -5.93 -4.22
CA ASN A 321 9.25 -6.32 -5.44
C ASN A 321 10.58 -5.56 -5.52
N ARG A 322 11.51 -6.08 -6.31
CA ARG A 322 12.76 -5.42 -6.69
C ARG A 322 12.42 -4.16 -7.50
N ASP A 323 13.11 -3.07 -7.20
CA ASP A 323 12.97 -1.75 -7.83
C ASP A 323 13.93 -1.54 -9.01
N GLY A 324 14.61 -2.61 -9.46
CA GLY A 324 15.64 -2.54 -10.50
C GLY A 324 17.01 -2.10 -9.99
N SER A 325 17.12 -1.61 -8.74
CA SER A 325 18.40 -1.20 -8.18
C SER A 325 19.37 -2.39 -8.05
N ARG A 326 20.66 -2.12 -8.25
CA ARG A 326 21.73 -3.13 -8.13
C ARG A 326 21.93 -3.59 -6.68
N ASP A 327 21.65 -2.70 -5.73
CA ASP A 327 21.82 -2.94 -4.30
C ASP A 327 20.57 -3.61 -3.72
N LEU A 328 20.33 -4.85 -4.18
CA LEU A 328 19.21 -5.64 -3.70
C LEU A 328 19.40 -6.02 -2.24
N ARG A 329 18.65 -5.35 -1.37
CA ARG A 329 18.57 -5.77 0.03
C ARG A 329 17.63 -6.97 0.14
N PRO A 330 18.06 -8.06 0.80
CA PRO A 330 17.18 -9.19 1.05
C PRO A 330 16.07 -8.80 2.04
N GLY A 331 15.02 -9.59 2.12
CA GLY A 331 13.91 -9.40 3.04
C GLY A 331 12.73 -8.64 2.42
N PRO A 332 11.57 -8.70 3.09
CA PRO A 332 10.36 -8.01 2.65
C PRO A 332 10.43 -6.50 2.90
N LEU A 333 9.68 -5.74 2.10
CA LEU A 333 9.38 -4.34 2.38
C LEU A 333 8.43 -4.22 3.57
N LEU A 334 8.36 -3.03 4.16
CA LEU A 334 7.32 -2.69 5.11
C LEU A 334 6.04 -2.22 4.38
N PRO A 335 4.84 -2.45 4.95
CA PRO A 335 4.60 -2.99 6.28
C PRO A 335 4.64 -4.53 6.36
N ALA A 336 4.80 -5.25 5.25
CA ALA A 336 4.81 -6.72 5.23
C ALA A 336 5.84 -7.34 6.19
N ALA A 337 7.04 -6.74 6.35
CA ALA A 337 8.05 -7.23 7.30
C ALA A 337 7.55 -7.29 8.76
N TRP A 338 6.50 -6.52 9.12
CA TRP A 338 5.86 -6.58 10.44
C TRP A 338 5.01 -7.82 10.68
N GLU A 339 4.88 -8.76 9.73
CA GLU A 339 4.35 -10.10 10.03
C GLU A 339 5.20 -10.81 11.11
N SER A 340 6.47 -10.45 11.23
CA SER A 340 7.34 -10.93 12.32
C SER A 340 7.01 -10.35 13.70
N ARG A 341 6.14 -9.34 13.78
CA ARG A 341 5.81 -8.64 15.04
C ARG A 341 4.44 -9.06 15.54
N PRO A 342 4.33 -9.51 16.81
CA PRO A 342 3.03 -9.74 17.40
C PRO A 342 2.31 -8.42 17.63
N ARG A 343 0.98 -8.42 17.46
CA ARG A 343 0.13 -7.31 17.94
C ARG A 343 0.10 -7.27 19.47
N SER A 344 -0.03 -6.07 20.06
CA SER A 344 -0.07 -5.96 21.55
C SER A 344 -1.40 -6.32 22.18
N CYS A 345 -2.51 -6.30 21.44
CA CYS A 345 -3.80 -6.78 21.90
C CYS A 345 -3.91 -8.28 21.69
N GLN A 346 -3.93 -9.04 22.78
CA GLN A 346 -4.26 -10.46 22.75
C GLN A 346 -5.77 -10.61 22.64
N LEU A 347 -6.27 -11.00 21.47
CA LEU A 347 -7.69 -11.33 21.28
C LEU A 347 -7.96 -12.83 21.44
N SER A 348 -6.95 -13.67 21.21
CA SER A 348 -7.06 -15.13 21.31
C SER A 348 -5.82 -15.73 21.97
N GLY A 349 -5.93 -16.93 22.56
CA GLY A 349 -4.79 -17.62 23.18
C GLY A 349 -3.77 -18.20 22.17
N ARG A 350 -3.80 -17.78 20.90
CA ARG A 350 -2.97 -18.31 19.81
C ARG A 350 -1.55 -17.76 19.88
N SER A 351 -0.56 -18.60 19.55
CA SER A 351 0.86 -18.22 19.53
C SER A 351 1.27 -17.41 18.29
N TYR A 352 0.58 -17.58 17.16
CA TYR A 352 0.79 -16.83 15.94
C TYR A 352 -0.31 -15.78 15.75
N GLN A 353 0.02 -14.53 16.03
CA GLN A 353 -0.89 -13.38 15.87
C GLN A 353 -0.08 -12.18 15.37
N PRO A 354 0.36 -12.23 14.10
CA PRO A 354 1.13 -11.13 13.55
C PRO A 354 0.27 -9.86 13.50
N LEU A 355 0.93 -8.71 13.52
CA LEU A 355 0.27 -7.42 13.33
C LEU A 355 -0.40 -7.33 11.94
N ILE A 356 0.24 -7.93 10.95
CA ILE A 356 -0.15 -7.92 9.55
C ILE A 356 0.29 -9.23 8.89
N PHE A 357 -0.42 -9.69 7.88
CA PHE A 357 -0.04 -10.88 7.12
C PHE A 357 0.62 -10.46 5.81
N ALA A 358 1.77 -11.01 5.45
CA ALA A 358 2.41 -10.70 4.18
C ALA A 358 2.03 -11.72 3.10
N ALA A 359 1.98 -11.26 1.86
CA ALA A 359 1.72 -12.08 0.69
C ALA A 359 2.80 -11.90 -0.38
N ALA A 360 3.41 -13.01 -0.83
CA ALA A 360 4.36 -13.00 -1.94
C ALA A 360 3.69 -13.34 -3.28
N GLY A 361 4.18 -12.70 -4.33
CA GLY A 361 3.82 -13.02 -5.70
C GLY A 361 4.52 -14.28 -6.20
N ILE A 362 3.76 -15.14 -6.88
CA ILE A 362 4.26 -16.31 -7.61
C ILE A 362 3.70 -16.36 -9.04
N THR A 363 4.42 -17.07 -9.89
CA THR A 363 3.99 -17.45 -11.25
C THR A 363 2.97 -18.60 -11.21
N GLY A 364 2.42 -18.96 -12.38
CA GLY A 364 1.43 -20.04 -12.49
C GLY A 364 1.95 -21.43 -12.10
N ASP A 365 3.26 -21.67 -12.22
CA ASP A 365 3.96 -22.89 -11.79
C ASP A 365 4.54 -22.79 -10.37
N GLY A 366 4.15 -21.75 -9.61
CA GLY A 366 4.46 -21.63 -8.18
C GLY A 366 5.88 -21.16 -7.88
N GLN A 367 6.62 -20.71 -8.88
CA GLN A 367 7.91 -20.08 -8.67
C GLN A 367 7.72 -18.65 -8.16
N PRO A 368 8.64 -18.12 -7.35
CA PRO A 368 8.66 -16.69 -7.06
C PRO A 368 8.67 -15.89 -8.36
N LEU A 369 8.00 -14.74 -8.37
CA LEU A 369 8.10 -13.82 -9.51
C LEU A 369 9.56 -13.45 -9.78
N ALA A 370 9.87 -13.18 -11.05
CA ALA A 370 11.19 -12.68 -11.42
C ALA A 370 11.56 -11.46 -10.58
N ASN A 371 10.68 -10.47 -10.42
CA ASN A 371 10.94 -9.29 -9.60
C ASN A 371 10.72 -9.48 -8.08
N ALA A 372 10.58 -10.70 -7.55
CA ALA A 372 10.46 -10.89 -6.10
C ALA A 372 11.75 -10.51 -5.37
N LEU A 373 11.64 -9.96 -4.16
CA LEU A 373 12.80 -9.70 -3.29
C LEU A 373 13.41 -11.02 -2.80
N PRO A 374 14.75 -11.14 -2.70
CA PRO A 374 15.38 -12.28 -2.05
C PRO A 374 14.94 -12.38 -0.58
N ALA A 375 14.81 -13.59 -0.01
CA ALA A 375 14.46 -13.80 1.40
C ALA A 375 13.15 -13.13 1.89
N SER A 376 12.20 -12.90 0.99
CA SER A 376 10.92 -12.24 1.28
C SER A 376 9.72 -13.18 1.09
N ARG A 377 9.85 -14.51 1.27
CA ARG A 377 8.73 -15.47 1.08
C ARG A 377 7.96 -15.72 2.38
N PRO A 378 6.75 -15.16 2.55
CA PRO A 378 5.92 -15.37 3.73
C PRO A 378 5.15 -16.68 3.66
N PRO A 379 4.42 -17.04 4.73
CA PRO A 379 3.53 -18.21 4.72
C PRO A 379 2.47 -18.17 3.63
N LEU A 380 2.06 -16.98 3.18
CA LEU A 380 1.04 -16.80 2.15
C LEU A 380 1.69 -16.37 0.83
N ALA A 381 1.32 -17.04 -0.25
CA ALA A 381 1.69 -16.65 -1.61
C ALA A 381 0.46 -16.74 -2.51
N ALA A 382 0.41 -15.94 -3.57
CA ALA A 382 -0.69 -16.02 -4.53
C ALA A 382 -0.20 -15.65 -5.93
N TYR A 383 -0.97 -16.07 -6.94
CA TYR A 383 -0.66 -15.78 -8.34
C TYR A 383 -0.55 -14.27 -8.56
N ALA A 384 0.51 -13.84 -9.23
CA ALA A 384 0.80 -12.43 -9.35
C ALA A 384 1.54 -12.09 -10.64
N ASP A 385 1.40 -12.94 -11.66
CA ASP A 385 2.08 -12.83 -12.94
C ASP A 385 1.11 -12.32 -14.02
N HIS A 386 1.31 -11.11 -14.52
CA HIS A 386 0.50 -10.51 -15.59
C HIS A 386 -1.02 -10.51 -15.33
N ALA A 387 -1.43 -10.16 -14.11
CA ALA A 387 -2.84 -10.07 -13.74
C ALA A 387 -3.54 -8.90 -14.45
N THR A 388 -4.65 -9.18 -15.11
CA THR A 388 -5.48 -8.17 -15.78
C THR A 388 -6.92 -8.66 -15.80
N VAL A 389 -7.87 -7.74 -15.93
CA VAL A 389 -9.29 -8.01 -16.19
C VAL A 389 -9.78 -7.12 -17.32
N THR A 390 -10.72 -7.61 -18.12
CA THR A 390 -11.41 -6.81 -19.12
C THR A 390 -12.63 -6.17 -18.47
N GLY A 391 -12.86 -4.88 -18.74
CA GLY A 391 -14.01 -4.15 -18.20
C GLY A 391 -13.67 -2.78 -17.60
N GLY A 392 -14.72 -1.95 -17.50
CA GLY A 392 -14.70 -0.56 -17.00
C GLY A 392 -14.07 0.47 -17.95
N PRO A 393 -14.04 1.77 -17.58
CA PRO A 393 -13.61 2.85 -18.46
C PRO A 393 -12.22 2.65 -19.10
N PRO A 394 -11.97 3.21 -20.29
CA PRO A 394 -10.62 3.35 -20.84
C PRO A 394 -9.68 4.03 -19.82
N GLY A 395 -8.41 3.66 -19.81
CA GLY A 395 -7.40 4.30 -18.93
C GLY A 395 -7.40 3.84 -17.47
N SER A 396 -8.20 2.84 -17.10
CA SER A 396 -8.24 2.28 -15.73
C SER A 396 -7.96 0.78 -15.71
N ARG A 397 -7.14 0.33 -16.68
CA ARG A 397 -6.75 -1.06 -16.84
C ARG A 397 -5.24 -1.11 -17.07
N ALA A 398 -4.56 -1.87 -16.24
CA ALA A 398 -3.18 -2.27 -16.48
C ALA A 398 -3.04 -3.78 -16.31
N THR A 399 -1.95 -4.32 -16.87
CA THR A 399 -1.49 -5.64 -16.50
C THR A 399 -0.53 -5.49 -15.33
N LEU A 400 -0.85 -6.11 -14.19
CA LEU A 400 -0.05 -6.01 -12.97
C LEU A 400 0.79 -7.27 -12.79
N THR A 401 2.07 -7.09 -12.47
CA THR A 401 2.95 -8.17 -12.00
C THR A 401 3.62 -7.73 -10.72
N GLY A 402 3.41 -8.46 -9.63
CA GLY A 402 4.04 -8.14 -8.35
C GLY A 402 3.24 -8.56 -7.13
N SER A 403 3.87 -8.51 -5.96
CA SER A 403 3.25 -8.89 -4.69
C SER A 403 1.99 -8.09 -4.31
N SER A 404 1.72 -6.93 -4.94
CA SER A 404 0.45 -6.20 -4.78
C SER A 404 -0.74 -7.04 -5.22
N VAL A 405 -0.63 -7.72 -6.37
CA VAL A 405 -1.65 -8.67 -6.85
C VAL A 405 -1.81 -9.84 -5.88
N ALA A 406 -0.71 -10.37 -5.35
CA ALA A 406 -0.79 -11.48 -4.40
C ALA A 406 -1.47 -11.08 -3.08
N ALA A 407 -1.15 -9.89 -2.56
CA ALA A 407 -1.82 -9.32 -1.41
C ALA A 407 -3.31 -9.16 -1.68
N LEU A 408 -3.68 -8.70 -2.89
CA LEU A 408 -5.08 -8.55 -3.28
C LEU A 408 -5.82 -9.88 -3.31
N ILE A 409 -5.29 -10.90 -4.00
CA ILE A 409 -5.93 -12.23 -4.05
C ILE A 409 -6.10 -12.79 -2.64
N THR A 410 -5.07 -12.66 -1.81
CA THR A 410 -5.10 -13.12 -0.41
C THR A 410 -6.16 -12.36 0.39
N SER A 411 -6.28 -11.05 0.20
CA SER A 411 -7.29 -10.20 0.85
C SER A 411 -8.71 -10.54 0.39
N ALA A 412 -8.90 -10.78 -0.90
CA ALA A 412 -10.17 -11.19 -1.49
C ALA A 412 -10.60 -12.57 -0.98
N ALA A 413 -9.69 -13.54 -0.96
CA ALA A 413 -9.94 -14.86 -0.39
C ALA A 413 -10.27 -14.80 1.11
N ALA A 414 -9.56 -13.97 1.88
CA ALA A 414 -9.87 -13.72 3.29
C ALA A 414 -11.28 -13.10 3.47
N ALA A 415 -11.63 -12.09 2.66
CA ALA A 415 -12.92 -11.42 2.76
C ALA A 415 -14.09 -12.37 2.40
N ALA A 416 -13.92 -13.14 1.33
CA ALA A 416 -14.88 -14.17 0.93
C ALA A 416 -15.01 -15.27 1.98
N LEU A 417 -13.90 -15.75 2.54
CA LEU A 417 -13.90 -16.71 3.64
C LEU A 417 -14.69 -16.17 4.84
N TRP A 418 -14.43 -14.93 5.25
CA TRP A 418 -15.06 -14.33 6.41
C TRP A 418 -16.57 -14.15 6.26
N HIS A 419 -17.04 -13.94 5.03
CA HIS A 419 -18.48 -13.93 4.72
C HIS A 419 -19.16 -15.26 5.05
N HIS A 420 -18.43 -16.37 4.95
CA HIS A 420 -18.91 -17.72 5.23
C HIS A 420 -18.64 -18.21 6.65
N VAL A 421 -17.66 -17.64 7.33
CA VAL A 421 -17.33 -17.92 8.73
C VAL A 421 -17.37 -16.63 9.56
N PRO A 422 -18.54 -15.96 9.67
CA PRO A 422 -18.64 -14.64 10.29
C PRO A 422 -18.25 -14.61 11.77
N ASP A 423 -18.30 -15.76 12.45
CA ASP A 423 -17.93 -15.89 13.87
C ASP A 423 -16.41 -16.04 14.09
N ALA A 424 -15.63 -16.24 13.02
CA ALA A 424 -14.17 -16.33 13.12
C ALA A 424 -13.56 -14.96 13.48
N ASP A 425 -12.59 -14.97 14.40
CA ASP A 425 -11.74 -13.80 14.62
C ASP A 425 -10.66 -13.70 13.52
N GLY A 426 -9.98 -12.55 13.44
CA GLY A 426 -8.95 -12.33 12.41
C GLY A 426 -7.86 -13.40 12.35
N PRO A 427 -7.22 -13.79 13.46
CA PRO A 427 -6.26 -14.90 13.46
C PRO A 427 -6.84 -16.24 13.02
N GLU A 428 -8.03 -16.61 13.51
CA GLU A 428 -8.71 -17.85 13.13
C GLU A 428 -9.00 -17.89 11.63
N LEU A 429 -9.50 -16.79 11.09
CA LEU A 429 -9.72 -16.61 9.66
C LEU A 429 -8.44 -16.88 8.87
N MET A 430 -7.32 -16.31 9.29
CA MET A 430 -6.06 -16.44 8.57
C MET A 430 -5.42 -17.81 8.71
N ASP A 431 -5.63 -18.50 9.84
CA ASP A 431 -5.25 -19.91 10.00
C ASP A 431 -6.09 -20.81 9.08
N LEU A 432 -7.40 -20.55 8.96
CA LEU A 432 -8.28 -21.26 8.01
C LEU A 432 -7.86 -21.00 6.56
N LEU A 433 -7.53 -19.75 6.22
CA LEU A 433 -7.05 -19.36 4.90
C LEU A 433 -5.74 -20.06 4.54
N HIS A 434 -4.75 -20.02 5.44
CA HIS A 434 -3.47 -20.71 5.25
C HIS A 434 -3.69 -22.21 5.08
N ALA A 435 -4.50 -22.82 5.97
CA ALA A 435 -4.82 -24.23 5.90
C ALA A 435 -5.44 -24.60 4.54
N ALA A 436 -6.31 -23.75 3.99
CA ALA A 436 -6.98 -23.98 2.71
C ALA A 436 -6.07 -23.91 1.48
N GLY A 437 -4.95 -23.21 1.57
CA GLY A 437 -3.99 -23.06 0.48
C GLY A 437 -3.30 -24.38 0.06
N ASP A 438 -2.81 -24.38 -1.18
CA ASP A 438 -2.01 -25.48 -1.72
C ASP A 438 -0.58 -25.37 -1.22
N ALA A 439 -0.02 -26.49 -0.75
CA ALA A 439 1.38 -26.58 -0.34
C ALA A 439 2.33 -26.20 -1.50
N LEU A 440 3.24 -25.25 -1.26
CA LEU A 440 4.35 -25.01 -2.16
C LEU A 440 5.55 -25.86 -1.73
N PRO A 441 6.39 -26.35 -2.67
CA PRO A 441 7.58 -27.16 -2.36
C PRO A 441 8.73 -26.30 -1.79
N ARG A 442 8.40 -25.32 -0.94
CA ARG A 442 9.26 -24.27 -0.42
C ARG A 442 8.79 -23.88 0.98
N THR A 443 9.72 -23.79 1.92
CA THR A 443 9.43 -23.21 3.24
C THR A 443 9.47 -21.69 3.16
N THR A 444 8.85 -21.05 4.14
CA THR A 444 9.04 -19.62 4.38
C THR A 444 10.53 -19.31 4.57
N ASP A 445 10.98 -18.21 3.98
CA ASP A 445 12.29 -17.62 4.26
C ASP A 445 12.17 -16.14 4.62
N PHE A 446 10.96 -15.72 4.99
CA PHE A 446 10.58 -14.39 5.46
C PHE A 446 11.44 -13.98 6.66
N ARG A 447 12.60 -13.38 6.36
CA ARG A 447 13.54 -12.88 7.35
C ARG A 447 13.61 -11.39 7.21
N CYS A 448 13.54 -10.72 8.35
CA CYS A 448 14.03 -9.36 8.43
C CYS A 448 15.58 -9.39 8.47
N GLN A 449 16.20 -8.34 7.94
CA GLN A 449 17.54 -8.36 7.34
C GLN A 449 18.73 -8.80 8.22
N ASP A 450 18.63 -8.84 9.54
CA ASP A 450 19.78 -9.14 10.41
C ASP A 450 19.45 -10.10 11.56
N PRO A 451 19.96 -11.35 11.55
CA PRO A 451 19.96 -12.22 12.72
C PRO A 451 20.94 -11.66 13.75
N GLY A 452 20.49 -10.68 14.54
CA GLY A 452 21.30 -9.99 15.53
C GLY A 452 20.98 -8.49 15.67
N SER A 453 20.33 -7.87 14.68
CA SER A 453 19.76 -6.54 14.93
C SER A 453 18.57 -6.72 15.86
N LEU A 454 18.52 -5.87 16.88
CA LEU A 454 17.70 -6.02 18.08
C LEU A 454 16.18 -6.11 17.83
N GLY A 455 15.68 -6.03 16.59
CA GLY A 455 14.26 -5.86 16.29
C GLY A 455 13.55 -7.01 15.59
N CYS A 456 14.22 -8.13 15.36
CA CYS A 456 13.61 -9.30 14.74
C CYS A 456 13.69 -10.44 15.75
N PRO A 457 12.73 -10.56 16.67
CA PRO A 457 12.71 -11.72 17.55
C PRO A 457 12.70 -12.95 16.64
N ASP A 458 13.59 -13.92 16.92
CA ASP A 458 13.53 -15.25 16.34
C ASP A 458 12.18 -15.85 16.74
N HIS A 459 11.11 -15.50 16.01
CA HIS A 459 9.78 -15.94 16.33
C HIS A 459 9.71 -17.39 15.85
N PRO A 460 9.66 -18.38 16.76
CA PRO A 460 9.73 -19.79 16.40
C PRO A 460 8.53 -20.22 15.55
N THR A 461 7.47 -19.43 15.53
CA THR A 461 6.22 -19.74 14.83
C THR A 461 6.27 -19.51 13.33
N SER A 462 7.15 -18.67 12.80
CA SER A 462 7.26 -18.46 11.34
C SER A 462 8.32 -19.34 10.69
N ARG A 463 9.34 -19.77 11.45
CA ARG A 463 10.37 -20.70 10.95
C ARG A 463 9.77 -22.08 10.74
N GLY A 464 9.78 -22.54 9.49
CA GLY A 464 9.32 -23.87 9.12
C GLY A 464 7.82 -23.94 8.81
N LEU A 465 7.11 -22.81 8.80
CA LEU A 465 5.82 -22.78 8.12
C LEU A 465 6.04 -23.09 6.63
N GLU A 466 5.17 -23.93 6.11
CA GLU A 466 5.07 -24.17 4.69
C GLU A 466 4.48 -22.92 4.03
N SER A 467 5.10 -22.44 2.96
CA SER A 467 4.50 -21.40 2.14
C SER A 467 3.35 -22.04 1.36
N ARG A 468 2.19 -21.37 1.33
CA ARG A 468 0.99 -21.91 0.69
C ARG A 468 0.44 -20.95 -0.35
N ARG A 469 0.08 -21.51 -1.50
CA ARG A 469 -0.60 -20.80 -2.59
C ARG A 469 -2.07 -20.64 -2.24
N ILE A 470 -2.47 -19.40 -2.07
CA ILE A 470 -3.84 -18.98 -1.81
C ILE A 470 -4.56 -18.79 -3.14
N SER A 471 -5.76 -19.37 -3.22
CA SER A 471 -6.73 -19.13 -4.29
C SER A 471 -8.13 -19.02 -3.69
N LEU A 472 -9.01 -18.26 -4.32
CA LEU A 472 -10.36 -18.03 -3.82
C LEU A 472 -11.17 -19.34 -3.79
N CYS A 473 -11.15 -20.11 -4.88
CA CYS A 473 -11.89 -21.37 -4.96
C CYS A 473 -11.51 -22.35 -3.85
N ASN A 474 -10.20 -22.65 -3.68
CA ASN A 474 -9.77 -23.62 -2.66
C ASN A 474 -10.15 -23.14 -1.26
N THR A 475 -10.03 -21.83 -1.01
CA THR A 475 -10.46 -21.21 0.24
C THR A 475 -11.93 -21.50 0.54
N LEU A 476 -12.82 -21.21 -0.40
CA LEU A 476 -14.25 -21.42 -0.23
C LEU A 476 -14.65 -22.90 -0.18
N ALA A 477 -14.02 -23.74 -0.99
CA ALA A 477 -14.27 -25.18 -0.98
C ALA A 477 -13.92 -25.83 0.37
N ARG A 478 -12.88 -25.34 1.07
CA ARG A 478 -12.50 -25.85 2.40
C ARG A 478 -13.32 -25.26 3.53
N ALA A 479 -13.69 -23.98 3.44
CA ALA A 479 -14.47 -23.29 4.47
C ALA A 479 -15.87 -23.89 4.64
N CYS A 480 -16.42 -24.36 3.53
CA CYS A 480 -17.83 -24.48 3.42
C CYS A 480 -18.28 -25.92 3.65
N THR A 481 -18.74 -26.19 4.86
CA THR A 481 -19.28 -27.50 5.30
C THR A 481 -20.74 -27.73 4.89
N ALA A 482 -21.41 -26.67 4.41
CA ALA A 482 -22.80 -26.68 3.98
C ALA A 482 -23.01 -27.36 2.62
N THR A 483 -24.22 -27.87 2.40
CA THR A 483 -24.61 -28.61 1.19
C THR A 483 -24.39 -27.82 -0.11
N LEU A 484 -24.53 -26.48 -0.07
CA LEU A 484 -24.32 -25.60 -1.24
C LEU A 484 -22.90 -25.67 -1.79
N CYS A 485 -21.89 -25.86 -0.94
CA CYS A 485 -20.49 -25.84 -1.38
C CYS A 485 -19.96 -27.20 -1.82
N ARG A 486 -20.72 -28.28 -1.64
CA ARG A 486 -20.38 -29.59 -2.23
C ARG A 486 -20.35 -29.56 -3.76
N GLN A 487 -20.91 -28.53 -4.38
CA GLN A 487 -20.91 -28.32 -5.82
C GLN A 487 -19.72 -27.48 -6.32
N LEU A 488 -18.93 -26.87 -5.42
CA LEU A 488 -17.73 -26.14 -5.82
C LEU A 488 -16.65 -27.15 -6.25
N SER A 489 -16.48 -27.27 -7.57
CA SER A 489 -15.40 -28.05 -8.16
C SER A 489 -14.25 -27.12 -8.50
N CYS A 490 -13.28 -27.00 -7.60
CA CYS A 490 -12.03 -26.31 -7.90
C CYS A 490 -11.18 -27.15 -8.83
N SER A 491 -10.79 -26.58 -9.96
CA SER A 491 -9.78 -27.22 -10.81
C SER A 491 -8.51 -27.38 -9.96
N PRO A 492 -7.92 -28.59 -9.91
CA PRO A 492 -6.65 -28.76 -9.21
C PRO A 492 -5.64 -27.81 -9.81
N TRP A 493 -4.79 -27.24 -8.96
CA TRP A 493 -3.73 -26.38 -9.43
C TRP A 493 -2.78 -27.17 -10.33
N ASP A 494 -2.79 -26.84 -11.62
CA ASP A 494 -1.99 -27.51 -12.63
C ASP A 494 -0.66 -26.77 -12.83
N LEU A 495 0.39 -27.32 -12.20
CA LEU A 495 1.78 -26.88 -12.36
C LEU A 495 2.31 -27.06 -13.80
N SER A 496 1.62 -27.85 -14.62
CA SER A 496 2.05 -28.14 -16.00
C SER A 496 1.50 -27.16 -17.03
N LEU A 497 0.62 -26.23 -16.64
CA LEU A 497 0.10 -25.23 -17.55
C LEU A 497 1.25 -24.39 -18.13
N PRO A 498 1.51 -24.50 -19.44
CA PRO A 498 2.63 -23.80 -20.06
C PRO A 498 2.45 -22.30 -19.89
N LEU A 499 3.57 -21.60 -19.74
CA LEU A 499 3.63 -20.16 -19.87
C LEU A 499 2.96 -19.77 -21.20
N LEU A 500 2.08 -18.77 -21.17
CA LEU A 500 1.32 -18.36 -22.36
C LEU A 500 2.28 -18.20 -23.54
N PRO A 501 2.13 -18.98 -24.63
CA PRO A 501 2.95 -18.82 -25.81
C PRO A 501 2.69 -17.41 -26.37
N LEU A 502 3.77 -16.65 -26.59
CA LEU A 502 3.68 -15.33 -27.22
C LEU A 502 3.00 -15.49 -28.58
N PRO A 503 1.86 -14.83 -28.84
CA PRO A 503 1.30 -14.83 -30.18
C PRO A 503 2.28 -14.12 -31.11
N GLY A 504 2.88 -14.89 -32.02
CA GLY A 504 3.87 -14.41 -32.99
C GLY A 504 5.34 -14.72 -32.66
N GLY A 505 5.62 -15.39 -31.54
CA GLY A 505 6.98 -15.84 -31.24
C GLY A 505 7.42 -16.93 -32.22
N SER A 506 8.47 -16.69 -32.99
CA SER A 506 9.07 -17.75 -33.82
C SER A 506 9.55 -18.89 -32.91
N PRO A 507 9.44 -20.16 -33.34
CA PRO A 507 9.95 -21.30 -32.57
C PRO A 507 11.43 -21.08 -32.23
N GLY A 508 11.73 -20.88 -30.95
CA GLY A 508 13.07 -20.56 -30.44
C GLY A 508 13.17 -19.33 -29.54
N GLN A 509 12.14 -18.48 -29.44
CA GLN A 509 12.12 -17.39 -28.46
C GLN A 509 11.78 -17.91 -27.05
N PRO A 510 12.47 -17.40 -25.99
CA PRO A 510 12.16 -17.77 -24.62
C PRO A 510 10.74 -17.31 -24.24
N PRO A 511 10.05 -18.05 -23.35
CA PRO A 511 8.72 -17.65 -22.88
C PRO A 511 8.76 -16.32 -22.09
N LEU A 512 7.65 -15.58 -22.09
CA LEU A 512 7.52 -14.24 -21.46
C LEU A 512 8.04 -14.17 -20.02
N SER A 513 7.92 -15.24 -19.24
CA SER A 513 8.38 -15.29 -17.85
C SER A 513 9.89 -15.17 -17.69
N ALA A 514 10.66 -15.40 -18.76
CA ALA A 514 12.11 -15.25 -18.81
C ALA A 514 12.55 -13.94 -19.49
N LEU A 515 11.63 -13.21 -20.13
CA LEU A 515 11.90 -11.85 -20.57
C LEU A 515 11.86 -10.96 -19.34
N ASP A 516 13.02 -10.45 -18.95
CA ASP A 516 13.14 -9.38 -17.97
C ASP A 516 12.44 -8.16 -18.57
N LEU A 517 11.13 -8.03 -18.32
CA LEU A 517 10.31 -6.93 -18.84
C LEU A 517 10.77 -5.57 -18.33
N THR A 518 11.65 -5.54 -17.32
CA THR A 518 12.44 -4.36 -16.93
C THR A 518 13.28 -3.82 -18.09
N ALA A 519 13.73 -4.68 -19.02
CA ALA A 519 14.60 -4.29 -20.13
C ALA A 519 13.86 -3.76 -21.37
N GLN A 520 12.53 -3.90 -21.47
CA GLN A 520 11.77 -3.55 -22.68
C GLN A 520 10.84 -2.35 -22.55
N ALA A 521 10.54 -1.88 -21.34
CA ALA A 521 9.85 -0.60 -21.23
C ALA A 521 10.87 0.53 -21.35
N THR A 522 10.57 1.48 -22.23
CA THR A 522 11.32 2.72 -22.30
C THR A 522 11.13 3.48 -20.98
N PRO A 523 12.12 4.27 -20.54
CA PRO A 523 12.02 5.03 -19.28
C PRO A 523 10.84 6.00 -19.23
N GLU A 524 10.29 6.38 -20.39
CA GLU A 524 9.08 7.22 -20.45
C GLU A 524 7.82 6.46 -19.99
N ASP A 525 7.77 5.14 -20.15
CA ASP A 525 6.65 4.29 -19.71
C ASP A 525 6.84 3.69 -18.30
N LEU A 526 8.08 3.67 -17.79
CA LEU A 526 8.44 3.12 -16.47
C LEU A 526 8.76 4.17 -15.39
N CYS A 527 9.08 5.40 -15.80
CA CYS A 527 9.53 6.49 -14.94
C CYS A 527 8.96 7.85 -15.40
N GLY A 528 7.72 7.86 -15.90
CA GLY A 528 7.01 9.09 -16.27
C GLY A 528 6.79 10.07 -15.10
N GLY A 529 6.96 9.61 -13.86
CA GLY A 529 7.28 10.46 -12.72
C GLY A 529 8.80 10.56 -12.60
N LEU A 530 9.35 11.73 -12.95
CA LEU A 530 10.76 12.09 -12.77
C LEU A 530 11.34 11.45 -11.49
N ALA A 531 12.17 10.41 -11.63
CA ALA A 531 13.32 10.31 -10.72
C ALA A 531 13.98 11.69 -10.82
N PRO A 532 14.09 12.46 -9.73
CA PRO A 532 14.21 13.90 -9.87
C PRO A 532 15.51 14.24 -10.61
N ARG A 533 15.38 14.64 -11.88
CA ARG A 533 16.51 14.81 -12.80
C ARG A 533 17.31 16.02 -12.36
N TYR A 534 18.59 15.81 -12.07
CA TYR A 534 19.55 16.86 -11.83
C TYR A 534 19.93 17.49 -13.17
N ASP A 535 19.73 18.81 -13.32
CA ASP A 535 20.33 19.61 -14.40
C ASP A 535 21.69 20.13 -13.91
N PRO A 536 22.82 19.60 -14.42
CA PRO A 536 24.15 19.99 -13.96
C PRO A 536 24.62 21.38 -14.45
N GLN A 537 23.79 22.20 -15.11
CA GLN A 537 24.25 23.49 -15.66
C GLN A 537 24.10 24.72 -14.76
N ALA A 538 23.66 24.59 -13.51
CA ALA A 538 23.77 25.68 -12.53
C ALA A 538 25.10 25.56 -11.78
N GLY A 539 26.09 26.36 -12.19
CA GLY A 539 27.47 26.28 -11.71
C GLY A 539 27.64 26.20 -10.18
N GLU A 540 28.20 25.08 -9.72
CA GLU A 540 28.68 24.92 -8.35
C GLU A 540 29.98 25.73 -8.12
N PRO A 541 30.09 26.48 -7.02
CA PRO A 541 31.38 26.93 -6.53
C PRO A 541 32.15 25.74 -5.92
N PRO A 542 33.50 25.70 -6.03
CA PRO A 542 34.29 24.57 -5.54
C PRO A 542 34.14 24.40 -4.03
N HIS A 543 33.77 23.19 -3.59
CA HIS A 543 33.72 22.80 -2.18
C HIS A 543 35.09 23.00 -1.49
N PRO A 544 35.15 23.58 -0.28
CA PRO A 544 36.37 23.57 0.52
C PRO A 544 36.66 22.12 0.96
N ARG A 545 37.94 21.73 0.87
CA ARG A 545 38.41 20.42 1.35
C ARG A 545 38.07 20.25 2.83
N PRO A 546 37.67 19.03 3.26
CA PRO A 546 37.46 18.75 4.67
C PRO A 546 38.79 18.95 5.44
N PRO A 547 38.74 19.53 6.66
CA PRO A 547 39.92 19.62 7.50
C PRO A 547 40.41 18.22 7.89
N PRO A 548 41.73 18.05 8.11
CA PRO A 548 42.29 16.77 8.56
C PRO A 548 41.68 16.35 9.91
N PRO A 549 41.58 15.03 10.18
CA PRO A 549 40.98 14.51 11.39
C PRO A 549 41.68 15.03 12.65
N ASP A 550 40.89 15.57 13.56
CA ASP A 550 41.31 16.12 14.86
C ASP A 550 41.90 14.99 15.73
N THR A 551 43.19 15.09 16.08
CA THR A 551 43.94 14.10 16.86
C THR A 551 43.64 14.16 18.36
N ARG A 552 42.39 14.42 18.76
CA ARG A 552 42.03 14.45 20.18
C ARG A 552 41.99 13.03 20.75
N ALA A 553 42.58 12.89 21.93
CA ALA A 553 42.59 11.67 22.70
C ALA A 553 41.16 11.11 22.91
N PRO A 554 40.99 9.78 22.95
CA PRO A 554 39.69 9.16 23.15
C PRO A 554 39.06 9.65 24.47
N PRO A 555 37.73 9.81 24.52
CA PRO A 555 37.04 10.19 25.75
C PRO A 555 37.30 9.14 26.85
N PRO A 556 37.37 9.56 28.12
CA PRO A 556 37.50 8.62 29.24
C PRO A 556 36.30 7.69 29.28
N PRO A 557 36.48 6.44 29.75
CA PRO A 557 35.39 5.48 29.86
C PRO A 557 34.28 6.01 30.80
N PRO A 558 33.01 5.67 30.52
CA PRO A 558 31.90 6.10 31.36
C PRO A 558 32.05 5.57 32.79
N ALA A 559 31.67 6.41 33.77
CA ALA A 559 31.65 6.03 35.16
C ALA A 559 30.69 4.84 35.41
N PRO A 560 31.03 3.91 36.31
CA PRO A 560 30.15 2.79 36.63
C PRO A 560 28.81 3.30 37.19
N PRO A 561 27.69 2.65 36.86
CA PRO A 561 26.38 3.04 37.36
C PRO A 561 26.31 2.91 38.89
N PRO A 562 25.54 3.77 39.57
CA PRO A 562 25.32 3.66 41.01
C PRO A 562 24.68 2.31 41.36
N PRO A 563 24.98 1.75 42.55
CA PRO A 563 24.38 0.50 43.00
C PRO A 563 22.85 0.64 43.06
N ARG A 564 22.15 -0.37 42.55
CA ARG A 564 20.69 -0.42 42.56
C ARG A 564 20.18 -0.38 44.01
N PRO A 565 19.17 0.44 44.33
CA PRO A 565 18.52 0.37 45.64
C PRO A 565 17.93 -1.02 45.85
N GLY A 566 18.16 -1.57 47.04
CA GLY A 566 17.66 -2.89 47.43
C GLY A 566 16.13 -2.96 47.39
N PRO A 567 15.55 -4.16 47.24
CA PRO A 567 14.11 -4.34 47.18
C PRO A 567 13.45 -3.85 48.49
N PRO A 568 12.27 -3.22 48.41
CA PRO A 568 11.52 -2.83 49.59
C PRO A 568 11.11 -4.08 50.41
N PRO A 569 11.07 -3.98 51.76
CA PRO A 569 10.67 -5.08 52.61
C PRO A 569 9.22 -5.49 52.33
N HIS A 570 8.99 -6.79 52.19
CA HIS A 570 7.66 -7.37 51.97
C HIS A 570 6.69 -7.00 53.12
N PRO A 571 5.43 -6.66 52.80
CA PRO A 571 4.42 -6.44 53.82
C PRO A 571 4.08 -7.75 54.54
N PHE A 572 4.19 -7.73 55.87
CA PHE A 572 3.76 -8.81 56.75
C PHE A 572 2.26 -9.06 56.58
N PHE A 573 1.89 -10.21 56.03
CA PHE A 573 0.53 -10.75 56.10
C PHE A 573 0.23 -11.18 57.54
N GLN A 574 -0.62 -10.41 58.24
CA GLN A 574 -1.24 -10.88 59.48
C GLN A 574 -2.29 -11.94 59.14
N ARG A 575 -2.09 -13.16 59.66
CA ARG A 575 -3.12 -14.20 59.62
C ARG A 575 -4.27 -13.84 60.58
N PRO A 576 -5.54 -14.07 60.19
CA PRO A 576 -6.65 -13.94 61.12
C PRO A 576 -6.56 -15.04 62.19
N ARG A 577 -6.73 -14.66 63.46
CA ARG A 577 -6.86 -15.59 64.59
C ARG A 577 -8.31 -16.10 64.70
N PRO A 578 -8.49 -17.32 65.23
CA PRO A 578 -9.78 -18.04 65.28
C PRO A 578 -10.84 -17.37 66.15
#